data_AF-A0A084G0C6-F1
#
_entry.id   AF-A0A084G0C6-F1
#
_cell.length_a   1.000
_cell.length_b   1.000
_cell.length_c   1.000
_cell.angle_alpha   90.00
_cell.angle_beta   90.00
_cell.angle_gamma   90.00
#
_symmetry.space_group_name_H-M   'P 1'
#
loop_
_entity.id
_entity.type
_entity.pdbx_description
1 polymer ?
#
loop_
_entity_poly.entity_id
_entity_poly.type
_entity_poly.pdbx_seq_one_letter_code
_entity_poly.pdbx_strand_id
1 'polypeptide(L)'
;MIALANPDAAAETIGYWACTGDPACKISYGESVERGTMAVVRQVHKMHESCPETQFVLVGFGQGGQIMDNALCGGGDPMVGFTNNTVQISDSAVKMIKAAIFFGNLRAQYGLPYQVGSCRSGGIDPRPAGFVCPHADKIQSYCDASDAYCCTGNNLTAIQGYTDAHGQEAVKFVTSKLSANNTRCATKR
;
A
#
# COMPACT_ATOMS: atom_id res chain seq x y z
N MET A 1 12.68 8.92 2.75
CA MET A 1 13.03 9.28 1.36
C MET A 1 11.96 10.09 0.62
N ILE A 2 10.71 9.62 0.52
CA ILE A 2 9.64 10.37 -0.18
C ILE A 2 9.41 11.74 0.48
N ALA A 3 9.32 11.80 1.82
CA ALA A 3 9.22 13.07 2.54
C ALA A 3 10.47 13.97 2.37
N LEU A 4 11.67 13.39 2.23
CA LEU A 4 12.88 14.18 1.96
C LEU A 4 12.86 14.82 0.56
N ALA A 5 12.24 14.14 -0.41
CA ALA A 5 12.03 14.68 -1.76
C ALA A 5 10.86 15.69 -1.83
N ASN A 6 10.07 15.82 -0.76
CA ASN A 6 8.89 16.69 -0.69
C ASN A 6 8.88 17.41 0.67
N PRO A 7 9.67 18.50 0.85
CA PRO A 7 9.94 19.09 2.17
C PRO A 7 8.72 19.60 2.93
N ASP A 8 7.62 19.92 2.23
CA ASP A 8 6.34 20.33 2.83
C ASP A 8 5.44 19.14 3.22
N ALA A 9 5.86 17.89 2.95
CA ALA A 9 5.08 16.71 3.25
C ALA A 9 5.16 16.35 4.74
N ALA A 10 4.01 16.08 5.34
CA ALA A 10 3.90 15.37 6.62
C ALA A 10 3.75 13.87 6.37
N ALA A 11 4.19 13.05 7.33
CA ALA A 11 4.04 11.61 7.30
C ALA A 11 3.39 11.12 8.61
N GLU A 12 2.40 10.25 8.47
CA GLU A 12 1.74 9.57 9.58
C GLU A 12 1.78 8.06 9.35
N THR A 13 1.92 7.29 10.44
CA THR A 13 1.85 5.84 10.39
C THR A 13 0.42 5.36 10.54
N ILE A 14 0.04 4.33 9.79
CA ILE A 14 -1.23 3.62 10.00
C ILE A 14 -1.18 2.92 11.36
N GLY A 15 -2.07 3.32 12.27
CA GLY A 15 -2.21 2.69 13.59
C GLY A 15 -2.96 1.35 13.49
N TYR A 16 -2.22 0.25 13.38
CA TYR A 16 -2.76 -1.12 13.44
C TYR A 16 -1.73 -2.07 14.07
N TRP A 17 -2.16 -3.29 14.38
CA TRP A 17 -1.37 -4.23 15.17
C TRP A 17 -0.23 -4.90 14.38
N ALA A 18 -0.28 -4.90 13.05
CA ALA A 18 0.75 -5.49 12.18
C ALA A 18 1.16 -6.92 12.56
N CYS A 19 0.19 -7.74 12.97
CA CYS A 19 0.46 -9.08 13.48
C CYS A 19 0.84 -10.04 12.35
N THR A 20 2.08 -10.54 12.41
CA THR A 20 2.71 -11.41 11.40
C THR A 20 3.14 -12.76 11.97
N GLY A 21 2.51 -13.20 13.08
CA GLY A 21 2.82 -14.46 13.76
C GLY A 21 3.53 -14.30 15.11
N ASP A 22 3.70 -13.07 15.60
CA ASP A 22 4.25 -12.80 16.94
C ASP A 22 3.33 -13.39 18.03
N PRO A 23 3.84 -14.19 18.99
CA PRO A 23 3.05 -14.70 20.12
C PRO A 23 2.40 -13.61 21.00
N ALA A 24 2.93 -12.40 21.00
CA ALA A 24 2.35 -11.25 21.70
C ALA A 24 1.08 -10.72 21.03
N CYS A 25 0.86 -11.05 19.77
CA CYS A 25 -0.35 -10.70 19.04
C CYS A 25 -1.53 -11.56 19.51
N LYS A 26 -2.55 -10.88 20.05
CA LYS A 26 -3.79 -11.52 20.50
C LYS A 26 -4.85 -11.66 19.40
N ILE A 27 -4.46 -11.45 18.14
CA ILE A 27 -5.33 -11.51 16.97
C ILE A 27 -4.67 -12.34 15.87
N SER A 28 -5.48 -12.92 15.00
CA SER A 28 -4.98 -13.66 13.84
C SER A 28 -4.35 -12.72 12.79
N TYR A 29 -3.58 -13.30 11.85
CA TYR A 29 -3.06 -12.56 10.69
C TYR A 29 -4.20 -11.89 9.90
N GLY A 30 -5.25 -12.64 9.58
CA GLY A 30 -6.38 -12.12 8.82
C GLY A 30 -7.15 -11.02 9.55
N GLU A 31 -7.31 -11.15 10.86
CA GLU A 31 -7.88 -10.08 11.69
C GLU A 31 -7.00 -8.83 11.70
N SER A 32 -5.67 -8.98 11.68
CA SER A 32 -4.74 -7.86 11.52
C SER A 32 -4.87 -7.18 10.16
N VAL A 33 -5.01 -7.96 9.07
CA VAL A 33 -5.23 -7.46 7.72
C VAL A 33 -6.55 -6.71 7.62
N GLU A 34 -7.65 -7.26 8.14
CA GLU A 34 -8.96 -6.59 8.14
C GLU A 34 -8.90 -5.28 8.93
N ARG A 35 -8.42 -5.33 10.18
CA ARG A 35 -8.33 -4.13 11.03
C ARG A 35 -7.39 -3.08 10.44
N GLY A 36 -6.29 -3.50 9.83
CA GLY A 36 -5.33 -2.64 9.14
C GLY A 36 -5.92 -2.01 7.88
N THR A 37 -6.63 -2.77 7.07
CA THR A 37 -7.34 -2.27 5.88
C THR A 37 -8.30 -1.16 6.27
N MET A 38 -9.11 -1.40 7.32
CA MET A 38 -10.04 -0.39 7.80
C MET A 38 -9.34 0.79 8.52
N ALA A 39 -8.13 0.60 9.05
CA ALA A 39 -7.33 1.69 9.60
C ALA A 39 -6.81 2.62 8.50
N VAL A 40 -6.38 2.08 7.35
CA VAL A 40 -6.02 2.88 6.16
C VAL A 40 -7.23 3.73 5.72
N VAL A 41 -8.40 3.11 5.57
CA VAL A 41 -9.63 3.79 5.16
C VAL A 41 -9.97 4.95 6.10
N ARG A 42 -10.02 4.69 7.41
CA ARG A 42 -10.33 5.72 8.42
C ARG A 42 -9.33 6.87 8.42
N GLN A 43 -8.03 6.59 8.31
CA GLN A 43 -7.02 7.65 8.33
C GLN A 43 -7.08 8.51 7.07
N VAL A 44 -7.24 7.89 5.90
CA VAL A 44 -7.43 8.62 4.64
C VAL A 44 -8.66 9.51 4.68
N HIS A 45 -9.81 9.01 5.17
CA HIS A 45 -11.02 9.82 5.34
C HIS A 45 -10.80 10.97 6.31
N LYS A 46 -10.26 10.69 7.51
CA LYS A 46 -10.00 11.72 8.52
C LYS A 46 -9.10 12.84 7.97
N MET A 47 -8.04 12.49 7.25
CA MET A 47 -7.14 13.47 6.65
C MET A 47 -7.81 14.24 5.51
N HIS A 48 -8.61 13.56 4.68
CA HIS A 48 -9.33 14.21 3.59
C HIS A 48 -10.42 15.16 4.09
N GLU A 49 -11.16 14.80 5.13
CA GLU A 49 -12.16 15.66 5.77
C GLU A 49 -11.52 16.92 6.38
N SER A 50 -10.35 16.76 7.01
CA SER A 50 -9.62 17.87 7.63
C SER A 50 -8.93 18.75 6.60
N CYS A 51 -8.46 18.15 5.50
CA CYS A 51 -7.65 18.78 4.48
C CYS A 51 -8.03 18.26 3.07
N PRO A 52 -9.16 18.73 2.49
CA PRO A 52 -9.68 18.17 1.25
C PRO A 52 -8.73 18.26 0.05
N GLU A 53 -7.85 19.26 0.04
CA GLU A 53 -6.90 19.54 -1.05
C GLU A 53 -5.52 18.88 -0.84
N THR A 54 -5.28 18.22 0.30
CA THR A 54 -4.01 17.54 0.56
C THR A 54 -3.86 16.33 -0.35
N GLN A 55 -2.70 16.24 -1.02
CA GLN A 55 -2.34 15.07 -1.82
C GLN A 55 -1.78 13.97 -0.94
N PHE A 56 -2.28 12.75 -1.09
CA PHE A 56 -1.83 11.59 -0.32
C PHE A 56 -0.89 10.71 -1.13
N VAL A 57 0.11 10.17 -0.45
CA VAL A 57 0.96 9.09 -0.93
C VAL A 57 0.85 7.95 0.06
N LEU A 58 0.46 6.77 -0.42
CA LEU A 58 0.42 5.56 0.39
C LEU A 58 1.74 4.80 0.24
N VAL A 59 2.34 4.35 1.34
CA VAL A 59 3.57 3.55 1.32
C VAL A 59 3.43 2.38 2.28
N GLY A 60 3.46 1.17 1.76
CA GLY A 60 3.27 -0.05 2.53
C GLY A 60 4.39 -1.07 2.30
N PHE A 61 4.80 -1.75 3.37
CA PHE A 61 5.77 -2.85 3.34
C PHE A 61 5.10 -4.13 3.84
N GLY A 62 5.26 -5.25 3.12
CA GLY A 62 4.71 -6.54 3.55
C GLY A 62 3.19 -6.47 3.78
N GLN A 63 2.75 -6.79 5.00
CA GLN A 63 1.34 -6.64 5.42
C GLN A 63 0.83 -5.20 5.26
N GLY A 64 1.70 -4.19 5.43
CA GLY A 64 1.38 -2.78 5.17
C GLY A 64 1.03 -2.51 3.70
N GLY A 65 1.68 -3.21 2.77
CA GLY A 65 1.33 -3.17 1.34
C GLY A 65 -0.02 -3.84 1.09
N GLN A 66 -0.25 -5.01 1.70
CA GLN A 66 -1.50 -5.76 1.59
C GLN A 66 -2.72 -4.95 2.07
N ILE A 67 -2.64 -4.30 3.23
CA ILE A 67 -3.78 -3.51 3.75
C ILE A 67 -4.08 -2.26 2.90
N MET A 68 -3.05 -1.66 2.30
CA MET A 68 -3.24 -0.51 1.41
C MET A 68 -3.75 -0.92 0.03
N ASP A 69 -3.31 -2.06 -0.50
CA ASP A 69 -3.86 -2.69 -1.70
C ASP A 69 -5.35 -3.03 -1.50
N ASN A 70 -5.70 -3.65 -0.37
CA ASN A 70 -7.10 -3.96 -0.03
C ASN A 70 -7.96 -2.70 0.01
N ALA A 71 -7.48 -1.64 0.67
CA ALA A 71 -8.22 -0.40 0.82
C ALA A 71 -8.38 0.37 -0.50
N LEU A 72 -7.34 0.40 -1.34
CA LEU A 72 -7.32 1.18 -2.58
C LEU A 72 -7.93 0.41 -3.76
N CYS A 73 -7.73 -0.90 -3.86
CA CYS A 73 -8.18 -1.69 -5.01
C CYS A 73 -9.47 -2.49 -4.74
N GLY A 74 -9.90 -2.64 -3.47
CA GLY A 74 -11.05 -3.46 -3.13
C GLY A 74 -10.81 -4.93 -3.45
N GLY A 75 -11.78 -5.63 -4.04
CA GLY A 75 -11.67 -7.01 -4.52
C GLY A 75 -11.52 -8.09 -3.44
N GLY A 76 -11.54 -7.72 -2.16
CA GLY A 76 -11.42 -8.63 -1.04
C GLY A 76 -10.03 -9.26 -0.90
N ASP A 77 -9.89 -10.05 0.16
CA ASP A 77 -8.71 -10.81 0.52
C ASP A 77 -9.13 -12.16 1.14
N PRO A 78 -9.68 -13.07 0.31
CA PRO A 78 -10.39 -14.25 0.80
C PRO A 78 -9.48 -15.25 1.52
N MET A 79 -8.17 -15.30 1.18
CA MET A 79 -7.21 -16.20 1.82
C MET A 79 -7.01 -15.89 3.30
N VAL A 80 -7.28 -14.65 3.70
CA VAL A 80 -7.19 -14.19 5.09
C VAL A 80 -8.57 -13.86 5.69
N GLY A 81 -9.65 -14.27 5.03
CA GLY A 81 -11.03 -14.14 5.52
C GLY A 81 -11.68 -12.77 5.34
N PHE A 82 -11.02 -11.81 4.67
CA PHE A 82 -11.61 -10.50 4.38
C PHE A 82 -12.42 -10.55 3.08
N THR A 83 -13.74 -10.61 3.19
CA THR A 83 -14.64 -10.88 2.05
C THR A 83 -15.19 -9.63 1.38
N ASN A 84 -15.03 -8.45 1.99
CA ASN A 84 -15.55 -7.21 1.42
C ASN A 84 -14.78 -6.86 0.13
N ASN A 85 -15.49 -6.85 -1.00
CA ASN A 85 -14.91 -6.67 -2.32
C ASN A 85 -15.00 -5.25 -2.87
N THR A 86 -15.63 -4.31 -2.15
CA THR A 86 -15.74 -2.93 -2.63
C THR A 86 -14.55 -2.09 -2.16
N VAL A 87 -14.19 -1.07 -2.93
CA VAL A 87 -13.24 -0.03 -2.47
C VAL A 87 -13.93 0.75 -1.35
N GLN A 88 -13.33 0.75 -0.16
CA GLN A 88 -13.92 1.40 1.03
C GLN A 88 -13.53 2.89 1.15
N ILE A 89 -12.50 3.33 0.42
CA ILE A 89 -12.11 4.74 0.37
C ILE A 89 -13.11 5.48 -0.55
N SER A 90 -13.62 6.64 -0.13
CA SER A 90 -14.57 7.40 -0.95
C SER A 90 -13.89 7.94 -2.20
N ASP A 91 -14.64 8.11 -3.29
CA ASP A 91 -14.11 8.62 -4.56
C ASP A 91 -13.37 9.96 -4.41
N SER A 92 -13.89 10.86 -3.55
CA SER A 92 -13.27 12.16 -3.29
C SER A 92 -11.90 12.02 -2.62
N ALA A 93 -11.77 11.10 -1.65
CA ALA A 93 -10.51 10.84 -0.98
C ALA A 93 -9.53 10.06 -1.89
N VAL A 94 -10.03 9.08 -2.67
CA VAL A 94 -9.22 8.38 -3.68
C VAL A 94 -8.66 9.33 -4.72
N LYS A 95 -9.42 10.36 -5.15
CA LYS A 95 -8.94 11.40 -6.07
C LYS A 95 -7.71 12.12 -5.52
N MET A 96 -7.60 12.22 -4.19
CA MET A 96 -6.48 12.87 -3.51
C MET A 96 -5.29 11.95 -3.27
N ILE A 97 -5.48 10.63 -3.30
CA ILE A 97 -4.36 9.68 -3.42
C ILE A 97 -3.74 9.84 -4.81
N LYS A 98 -2.47 10.25 -4.87
CA LYS A 98 -1.75 10.47 -6.14
C LYS A 98 -0.84 9.32 -6.50
N ALA A 99 -0.25 8.68 -5.49
CA ALA A 99 0.62 7.54 -5.65
C ALA A 99 0.46 6.56 -4.49
N ALA A 100 0.68 5.29 -4.76
CA ALA A 100 0.73 4.21 -3.80
C ALA A 100 1.93 3.31 -4.12
N ILE A 101 2.80 3.11 -3.14
CA ILE A 101 4.01 2.31 -3.25
C ILE A 101 3.88 1.11 -2.32
N PHE A 102 3.96 -0.09 -2.87
CA PHE A 102 3.91 -1.32 -2.07
C PHE A 102 5.21 -2.10 -2.27
N PHE A 103 5.98 -2.29 -1.21
CA PHE A 103 7.19 -3.11 -1.21
C PHE A 103 6.89 -4.48 -0.61
N GLY A 104 7.19 -5.55 -1.35
CA GLY A 104 6.96 -6.93 -0.89
C GLY A 104 5.49 -7.20 -0.55
N ASN A 105 4.56 -6.67 -1.34
CA ASN A 105 3.12 -6.86 -1.13
C ASN A 105 2.74 -8.34 -1.25
N LEU A 106 2.14 -8.92 -0.21
CA LEU A 106 1.73 -10.33 -0.19
C LEU A 106 0.65 -10.64 -1.23
N ARG A 107 -0.08 -9.60 -1.69
CA ARG A 107 -1.07 -9.67 -2.77
C ARG A 107 -0.47 -9.67 -4.18
N ALA A 108 0.86 -9.69 -4.31
CA ALA A 108 1.53 -9.64 -5.59
C ALA A 108 1.09 -10.77 -6.52
N GLN A 109 0.91 -10.44 -7.80
CA GLN A 109 0.51 -11.37 -8.85
C GLN A 109 1.09 -10.88 -10.17
N TYR A 110 1.89 -11.72 -10.82
CA TYR A 110 2.46 -11.42 -12.13
C TYR A 110 1.36 -11.15 -13.17
N GLY A 111 1.59 -10.15 -14.01
CA GLY A 111 0.65 -9.69 -15.04
C GLY A 111 -0.18 -8.47 -14.64
N LEU A 112 -0.16 -8.05 -13.37
CA LEU A 112 -0.79 -6.78 -12.97
C LEU A 112 0.03 -5.60 -13.54
N PRO A 113 -0.64 -4.56 -14.09
CA PRO A 113 0.05 -3.47 -14.81
C PRO A 113 0.90 -2.56 -13.90
N TYR A 114 0.72 -2.68 -12.59
CA TYR A 114 1.43 -1.91 -11.57
C TYR A 114 2.52 -2.72 -10.85
N GLN A 115 2.77 -3.97 -11.24
CA GLN A 115 3.87 -4.78 -10.70
C GLN A 115 5.21 -4.32 -11.29
N VAL A 116 6.19 -4.12 -10.41
CA VAL A 116 7.57 -3.79 -10.76
C VAL A 116 8.50 -4.79 -10.10
N GLY A 117 9.59 -5.16 -10.79
CA GLY A 117 10.58 -6.10 -10.28
C GLY A 117 10.65 -7.41 -11.06
N SER A 118 11.43 -8.34 -10.50
CA SER A 118 11.79 -9.59 -11.16
C SER A 118 10.81 -10.75 -10.92
N CYS A 119 9.86 -10.62 -10.00
CA CYS A 119 8.89 -11.71 -9.74
C CYS A 119 8.04 -12.01 -10.99
N ARG A 120 7.92 -13.30 -11.32
CA ARG A 120 7.09 -13.83 -12.43
C ARG A 120 6.06 -14.87 -11.94
N SER A 121 5.71 -14.79 -10.65
CA SER A 121 4.78 -15.69 -9.95
C SER A 121 3.75 -14.85 -9.16
N GLY A 122 3.25 -15.36 -8.03
CA GLY A 122 2.44 -14.61 -7.07
C GLY A 122 2.99 -14.73 -5.64
N GLY A 123 2.48 -13.88 -4.74
CA GLY A 123 2.77 -13.94 -3.32
C GLY A 123 1.97 -15.02 -2.60
N ILE A 124 1.97 -14.97 -1.28
CA ILE A 124 1.24 -15.94 -0.44
C ILE A 124 -0.27 -15.67 -0.40
N ASP A 125 -0.71 -14.44 -0.71
CA ASP A 125 -2.12 -14.05 -0.79
C ASP A 125 -2.44 -13.40 -2.16
N PRO A 126 -2.05 -14.00 -3.30
CA PRO A 126 -1.99 -13.29 -4.56
C PRO A 126 -3.36 -12.75 -4.99
N ARG A 127 -3.37 -11.59 -5.65
CA ARG A 127 -4.56 -11.17 -6.41
C ARG A 127 -4.93 -12.25 -7.44
N PRO A 128 -6.22 -12.39 -7.80
CA PRO A 128 -6.59 -13.25 -8.91
C PRO A 128 -5.85 -12.87 -10.20
N ALA A 129 -5.49 -13.87 -11.02
CA ALA A 129 -4.94 -13.61 -12.35
C ALA A 129 -5.93 -12.75 -13.17
N GLY A 130 -5.45 -11.67 -13.77
CA GLY A 130 -6.29 -10.72 -14.50
C GLY A 130 -7.11 -9.77 -13.62
N PHE A 131 -6.84 -9.70 -12.32
CA PHE A 131 -7.47 -8.72 -11.44
C PHE A 131 -7.26 -7.29 -11.94
N VAL A 132 -8.32 -6.48 -11.89
CA VAL A 132 -8.30 -5.08 -12.31
C VAL A 132 -8.51 -4.20 -11.09
N CYS A 133 -7.46 -3.53 -10.66
CA CYS A 133 -7.58 -2.46 -9.67
C CYS A 133 -8.15 -1.21 -10.35
N PRO A 134 -9.25 -0.61 -9.84
CA PRO A 134 -9.82 0.62 -10.40
C PRO A 134 -8.85 1.82 -10.41
N HIS A 135 -7.79 1.76 -9.61
CA HIS A 135 -6.79 2.82 -9.44
C HIS A 135 -5.37 2.33 -9.73
N ALA A 136 -5.25 1.35 -10.63
CA ALA A 136 -3.97 0.74 -11.05
C ALA A 136 -2.92 1.77 -11.48
N ASP A 137 -3.34 2.85 -12.14
CA ASP A 137 -2.46 3.92 -12.64
C ASP A 137 -1.74 4.70 -11.53
N LYS A 138 -2.19 4.56 -10.28
CA LYS A 138 -1.61 5.21 -9.10
C LYS A 138 -0.59 4.34 -8.37
N ILE A 139 -0.42 3.09 -8.78
CA ILE A 139 0.29 2.09 -7.98
C ILE A 139 1.63 1.73 -8.62
N GLN A 140 2.64 1.54 -7.78
CA GLN A 140 3.76 0.66 -8.07
C GLN A 140 3.94 -0.33 -6.92
N SER A 141 3.81 -1.61 -7.24
CA SER A 141 4.00 -2.72 -6.31
C SER A 141 5.27 -3.47 -6.68
N TYR A 142 6.30 -3.30 -5.88
CA TYR A 142 7.63 -3.88 -6.07
C TYR A 142 7.71 -5.27 -5.44
N CYS A 143 8.12 -6.24 -6.25
CA CYS A 143 8.33 -7.62 -5.82
C CYS A 143 9.41 -8.31 -6.67
N ASP A 144 10.40 -8.92 -6.00
CA ASP A 144 11.49 -9.62 -6.66
C ASP A 144 11.40 -11.14 -6.53
N ALA A 145 11.98 -11.86 -7.50
CA ALA A 145 11.86 -13.31 -7.62
C ALA A 145 12.39 -14.09 -6.41
N SER A 146 13.37 -13.52 -5.69
CA SER A 146 13.93 -14.14 -4.49
C SER A 146 13.02 -14.04 -3.26
N ASP A 147 12.05 -13.13 -3.25
CA ASP A 147 11.18 -12.89 -2.09
C ASP A 147 10.27 -14.09 -1.83
N ALA A 148 10.25 -14.55 -0.58
CA ALA A 148 9.47 -15.71 -0.15
C ALA A 148 8.00 -15.42 0.19
N TYR A 149 7.60 -14.14 0.25
CA TYR A 149 6.26 -13.71 0.65
C TYR A 149 5.47 -13.07 -0.48
N CYS A 150 6.07 -12.17 -1.25
CA CYS A 150 5.43 -11.58 -2.43
C CYS A 150 5.68 -12.37 -3.72
N CYS A 151 6.62 -13.32 -3.67
CA CYS A 151 6.90 -14.24 -4.76
C CYS A 151 7.03 -15.68 -4.22
N THR A 152 7.69 -16.54 -4.99
CA THR A 152 7.91 -17.97 -4.65
C THR A 152 9.38 -18.27 -4.37
N GLY A 153 10.15 -17.25 -4.02
CA GLY A 153 11.55 -17.39 -3.65
C GLY A 153 11.72 -17.97 -2.25
N ASN A 154 12.95 -17.90 -1.74
CA ASN A 154 13.33 -18.45 -0.43
C ASN A 154 14.02 -17.42 0.47
N ASN A 155 14.14 -16.16 0.05
CA ASN A 155 14.71 -15.09 0.85
C ASN A 155 13.65 -14.47 1.76
N LEU A 156 13.64 -14.90 3.02
CA LEU A 156 12.74 -14.41 4.07
C LEU A 156 13.03 -12.96 4.50
N THR A 157 14.17 -12.38 4.10
CA THR A 157 14.55 -11.01 4.48
C THR A 157 14.59 -10.05 3.29
N ALA A 158 14.12 -10.48 2.10
CA ALA A 158 14.06 -9.64 0.89
C ALA A 158 13.39 -8.29 1.14
N ILE A 159 12.36 -8.27 2.01
CA ILE A 159 11.63 -7.05 2.39
C ILE A 159 12.54 -5.90 2.87
N GLN A 160 13.66 -6.21 3.51
CA GLN A 160 14.61 -5.24 4.08
C GLN A 160 15.40 -4.50 2.99
N GLY A 161 15.56 -5.11 1.81
CA GLY A 161 16.36 -4.56 0.71
C GLY A 161 15.59 -3.72 -0.30
N TYR A 162 14.25 -3.71 -0.28
CA TYR A 162 13.47 -3.02 -1.33
C TYR A 162 13.71 -1.52 -1.37
N THR A 163 13.96 -0.87 -0.24
CA THR A 163 14.25 0.57 -0.21
C THR A 163 15.54 0.88 -0.97
N ASP A 164 16.56 0.05 -0.81
CA ASP A 164 17.85 0.23 -1.48
C ASP A 164 17.74 -0.11 -2.96
N ALA A 165 17.04 -1.19 -3.30
CA ALA A 165 16.90 -1.67 -4.68
C ALA A 165 15.97 -0.80 -5.53
N HIS A 166 14.83 -0.36 -4.98
CA HIS A 166 13.73 0.24 -5.74
C HIS A 166 13.31 1.61 -5.25
N GLY A 167 13.90 2.10 -4.16
CA GLY A 167 13.46 3.34 -3.55
C GLY A 167 13.57 4.55 -4.48
N GLN A 168 14.67 4.68 -5.23
CA GLN A 168 14.80 5.81 -6.17
C GLN A 168 13.72 5.78 -7.26
N GLU A 169 13.35 4.60 -7.75
CA GLU A 169 12.24 4.42 -8.69
C GLU A 169 10.91 4.82 -8.07
N ALA A 170 10.66 4.42 -6.82
CA ALA A 170 9.46 4.79 -6.08
C ALA A 170 9.35 6.30 -5.85
N VAL A 171 10.45 6.96 -5.49
CA VAL A 171 10.50 8.44 -5.36
C VAL A 171 10.20 9.09 -6.69
N LYS A 172 10.83 8.64 -7.78
CA LYS A 172 10.60 9.19 -9.12
C LYS A 172 9.14 9.05 -9.54
N PHE A 173 8.52 7.89 -9.29
CA PHE A 173 7.11 7.68 -9.58
C PHE A 173 6.22 8.61 -8.76
N VAL A 174 6.41 8.68 -7.44
CA VAL A 174 5.65 9.58 -6.57
C VAL A 174 5.77 11.02 -7.03
N THR A 175 6.99 11.51 -7.25
CA THR A 175 7.23 12.89 -7.72
C THR A 175 6.55 13.16 -9.06
N SER A 176 6.49 12.17 -9.97
CA SER A 176 5.78 12.32 -11.26
C SER A 176 4.25 12.40 -11.13
N LYS A 177 3.69 11.93 -10.01
CA LYS A 177 2.25 11.89 -9.74
C LYS A 177 1.75 13.08 -8.93
N LEU A 178 2.62 13.68 -8.13
CA LEU A 178 2.30 14.87 -7.37
C LEU A 178 2.23 16.09 -8.30
N SER A 179 1.27 16.97 -8.05
CA SER A 179 1.24 18.27 -8.72
C SER A 179 1.77 19.35 -7.79
N ALA A 180 2.33 20.43 -8.34
CA ALA A 180 2.61 21.62 -7.56
C ALA A 180 1.29 22.12 -6.93
N ASN A 181 1.18 22.09 -5.61
CA ASN A 181 0.03 22.60 -4.88
C ASN A 181 0.52 23.53 -3.78
N ASN A 182 0.16 24.81 -3.86
CA ASN A 182 0.54 25.83 -2.88
C ASN A 182 -0.50 25.99 -1.76
N THR A 183 -1.59 25.21 -1.80
CA THR A 183 -2.63 25.22 -0.77
C THR A 183 -2.15 24.42 0.43
N ARG A 184 -1.67 25.12 1.46
CA ARG A 184 -1.32 24.50 2.74
C ARG A 184 -2.60 24.22 3.52
N CYS A 185 -2.74 23.00 4.03
CA CYS A 185 -3.81 22.71 4.97
C CYS A 185 -3.58 23.49 6.27
N ALA A 186 -4.54 24.32 6.64
CA ALA A 186 -4.54 25.02 7.91
C ALA A 186 -5.11 24.10 9.00
N THR A 187 -4.36 23.09 9.43
CA THR A 187 -4.76 22.34 10.63
C THR A 187 -4.61 23.25 11.85
N LYS A 188 -5.72 23.52 12.54
CA LYS A 188 -5.68 24.03 13.92
C LYS A 188 -4.93 22.97 14.75
N ARG A 189 -3.75 23.33 15.24
CA ARG A 189 -3.02 22.54 16.24
C ARG A 189 -3.82 22.42 17.52
#